data_AF-A0A7X6VXI5-F1
#
_entry.id   AF-A0A7X6VXI5-F1
#
_cell.length_a   1.000
_cell.length_b   1.000
_cell.length_c   1.000
_cell.angle_alpha   90.00
_cell.angle_beta   90.00
_cell.angle_gamma   90.00
#
_symmetry.space_group_name_H-M   'P 1'
#
loop_
_entity.id
_entity.type
_entity.pdbx_description
1 polymer ?
#
loop_
_entity_poly.entity_id
_entity_poly.type
_entity_poly.pdbx_seq_one_letter_code
_entity_poly.pdbx_strand_id
1 'polypeptide(L)' 'MKNRVRRQLEIRRIISKGNVSSQEEILTALRTKGYEITQATLSRDLKFLQVAKIHHPLSGYVYAVPGELQQPLRPGRA' A
#
# COMPACT_ATOMS: atom_id res chain seq x y z
N MET A 1 -15.15 -9.19 -12.88
CA MET A 1 -13.81 -9.77 -12.58
C MET A 1 -12.63 -9.02 -13.21
N LYS A 2 -12.78 -8.32 -14.37
CA LYS A 2 -11.69 -7.58 -15.05
C LYS A 2 -11.02 -6.45 -14.25
N ASN A 3 -11.60 -6.02 -13.11
CA ASN A 3 -11.09 -4.87 -12.35
C ASN A 3 -10.25 -5.25 -11.11
N ARG A 4 -10.30 -6.50 -10.62
CA ARG A 4 -9.60 -6.88 -9.37
C ARG A 4 -8.08 -6.84 -9.50
N VAL A 5 -7.53 -7.50 -10.52
CA VAL A 5 -6.07 -7.55 -10.73
C VAL A 5 -5.50 -6.16 -10.97
N ARG A 6 -6.17 -5.34 -11.81
CA ARG A 6 -5.79 -3.95 -12.07
C ARG A 6 -5.81 -3.10 -10.79
N ARG A 7 -6.88 -3.23 -9.99
CA ARG A 7 -6.99 -2.56 -8.70
C ARG A 7 -5.89 -2.97 -7.73
N GLN A 8 -5.58 -4.25 -7.63
CA GLN A 8 -4.52 -4.76 -6.75
C GLN A 8 -3.13 -4.25 -7.17
N LEU A 9 -2.86 -4.20 -8.48
CA LEU A 9 -1.64 -3.58 -9.01
C LEU A 9 -1.57 -2.09 -8.64
N GLU A 10 -2.71 -1.39 -8.72
CA GLU A 10 -2.76 0.02 -8.37
C GLU A 10 -2.58 0.26 -6.87
N ILE A 11 -3.14 -0.61 -6.01
CA ILE A 11 -2.90 -0.60 -4.56
C ILE A 11 -1.40 -0.75 -4.28
N ARG A 12 -0.71 -1.70 -4.94
CA ARG A 12 0.75 -1.87 -4.79
C ARG A 12 1.51 -0.61 -5.19
N ARG A 13 1.17 0.00 -6.32
CA ARG A 13 1.79 1.26 -6.76
C ARG A 13 1.59 2.39 -5.75
N ILE A 14 0.39 2.55 -5.20
CA ILE A 14 0.11 3.57 -4.17
C ILE A 14 0.98 3.33 -2.94
N ILE A 15 1.03 2.09 -2.45
CA ILE A 15 1.78 1.70 -1.26
C ILE A 15 3.30 1.82 -1.47
N SER A 16 3.81 1.48 -2.66
CA SER A 16 5.24 1.53 -2.99
C SER A 16 5.85 2.93 -2.89
N LYS A 17 5.02 3.99 -2.90
CA LYS A 17 5.46 5.37 -2.68
C LYS A 17 5.85 5.65 -1.22
N GLY A 18 5.53 4.75 -0.28
CA GLY A 18 5.98 4.82 1.10
C GLY A 18 5.38 5.95 1.93
N ASN A 19 4.28 6.57 1.47
CA ASN A 19 3.70 7.76 2.11
C ASN A 19 2.26 7.57 2.62
N VAL A 20 1.70 6.35 2.50
CA VAL A 20 0.33 6.07 2.92
C VAL A 20 0.27 5.41 4.30
N SER A 21 -0.46 6.03 5.23
CA SER A 21 -0.54 5.61 6.64
C SER A 21 -1.88 4.98 7.03
N SER A 22 -2.92 5.21 6.22
CA SER A 22 -4.30 4.79 6.47
C SER A 22 -4.96 4.15 5.25
N GLN A 23 -6.04 3.39 5.49
CA GLN A 23 -6.82 2.78 4.39
C GLN A 23 -7.64 3.84 3.66
N GLU A 24 -8.06 4.89 4.35
CA GLU A 24 -8.78 6.04 3.84
C GLU A 24 -7.95 6.79 2.79
N GLU A 25 -6.65 6.97 3.02
CA GLU A 25 -5.72 7.54 2.02
C GLU A 25 -5.64 6.67 0.76
N ILE A 26 -5.55 5.34 0.92
CA ILE A 26 -5.51 4.41 -0.21
C ILE A 26 -6.85 4.43 -0.97
N LEU A 27 -7.98 4.45 -0.27
CA LEU A 27 -9.31 4.58 -0.89
C LEU A 27 -9.43 5.88 -1.68
N THR A 28 -8.96 6.99 -1.11
CA THR A 28 -9.00 8.30 -1.75
C THR A 28 -8.15 8.30 -3.03
N ALA A 29 -6.93 7.77 -2.96
CA ALA A 29 -6.04 7.62 -4.11
C ALA A 29 -6.57 6.67 -5.19
N LEU A 30 -7.37 5.66 -4.81
CA LEU A 30 -8.05 4.77 -5.74
C LEU A 30 -9.25 5.46 -6.40
N ARG A 31 -10.03 6.23 -5.65
CA ARG A 31 -11.19 6.98 -6.17
C ARG A 31 -10.77 8.01 -7.21
N THR A 32 -9.66 8.73 -6.99
CA THR A 32 -9.13 9.68 -7.99
C THR A 32 -8.69 9.01 -9.29
N LYS A 33 -8.50 7.69 -9.27
CA LYS A 33 -8.18 6.85 -10.44
C LYS A 33 -9.39 6.10 -11.00
N GLY A 34 -10.60 6.43 -10.55
CA GLY A 34 -11.86 5.84 -11.02
C GLY A 34 -12.22 4.49 -10.39
N TYR A 35 -11.57 4.10 -9.29
CA TYR A 35 -11.96 2.90 -8.54
C TYR A 35 -12.97 3.25 -7.44
N GLU A 36 -14.23 2.88 -7.65
CA GLU A 36 -15.27 2.96 -6.63
C GLU A 36 -15.36 1.65 -5.85
N ILE A 37 -14.67 1.59 -4.71
CA ILE A 37 -14.70 0.43 -3.81
C ILE A 37 -15.00 0.85 -2.38
N THR A 38 -15.50 -0.11 -1.61
CA THR A 38 -15.70 0.04 -0.16
C THR A 38 -14.41 -0.25 0.61
N GLN A 39 -14.34 0.24 1.85
CA GLN A 39 -13.26 -0.09 2.78
C GLN A 39 -13.16 -1.60 3.02
N ALA A 40 -14.28 -2.33 3.11
CA ALA A 40 -14.27 -3.78 3.25
C ALA A 40 -13.62 -4.50 2.05
N THR A 41 -13.82 -3.98 0.83
CA THR A 41 -13.17 -4.52 -0.37
C THR A 41 -11.67 -4.24 -0.34
N LEU A 42 -11.28 -3.01 0.00
CA LEU A 42 -9.87 -2.65 0.16
C LEU A 42 -9.18 -3.51 1.22
N SER A 43 -9.79 -3.68 2.39
CA SER A 43 -9.27 -4.50 3.49
C SER A 43 -8.97 -5.94 3.04
N ARG A 44 -9.89 -6.56 2.28
CA ARG A 44 -9.65 -7.90 1.69
C ARG A 44 -8.51 -7.90 0.68
N ASP A 45 -8.37 -6.87 -0.14
CA ASP A 45 -7.25 -6.77 -1.08
C ASP A 45 -5.92 -6.56 -0.37
N LEU A 46 -5.86 -5.71 0.67
CA LEU A 46 -4.66 -5.52 1.49
C LEU A 46 -4.24 -6.82 2.16
N LYS A 47 -5.21 -7.59 2.69
CA LYS A 47 -4.96 -8.93 3.25
C LYS A 47 -4.43 -9.90 2.20
N PHE A 48 -5.03 -9.92 1.00
CA PHE A 48 -4.58 -10.76 -0.10
C PHE A 48 -3.16 -10.40 -0.58
N LEU A 49 -2.85 -9.10 -0.63
CA LEU A 49 -1.55 -8.57 -1.02
C LEU A 49 -0.50 -8.67 0.10
N GLN A 50 -0.86 -9.20 1.27
CA GLN A 50 0.01 -9.31 2.45
C GLN A 50 0.61 -7.97 2.88
N VAL A 51 -0.16 -6.88 2.73
CA VAL A 51 0.29 -5.55 3.14
C VAL A 51 0.38 -5.50 4.66
N ALA A 52 1.50 -4.99 5.18
CA ALA A 52 1.74 -4.75 6.59
C ALA A 52 1.95 -3.26 6.87
N LYS A 53 1.79 -2.84 8.14
CA LYS A 53 2.27 -1.54 8.60
C LYS A 53 3.70 -1.71 9.10
N ILE A 54 4.61 -0.88 8.61
CA ILE A 54 6.02 -0.84 9.03
C ILE A 54 6.38 0.55 9.55
N HIS A 55 7.41 0.60 10.38
CA HIS A 55 7.98 1.87 10.82
C HIS A 55 8.86 2.49 9.71
N HIS A 56 8.48 3.67 9.23
CA HIS A 56 9.22 4.50 8.30
C HIS A 56 9.97 5.61 9.06
N PRO A 57 11.28 5.83 8.82
CA PRO A 57 12.10 6.77 9.59
C PRO A 57 11.56 8.21 9.62
N LEU A 58 10.85 8.64 8.58
CA LEU A 58 10.35 10.02 8.45
C LEU A 58 8.84 10.16 8.62
N SER A 59 8.09 9.08 8.37
CA SER A 59 6.63 9.15 8.19
C SER A 59 5.87 8.37 9.25
N GLY A 60 6.56 7.87 10.28
CA GLY A 60 5.97 7.00 11.29
C GLY A 60 5.52 5.68 10.67
N TYR A 61 4.33 5.19 10.99
CA TYR A 61 3.84 3.92 10.46
C TYR A 61 3.19 4.06 9.09
N VAL A 62 3.73 3.37 8.10
CA VAL A 62 3.21 3.36 6.72
C VAL A 62 2.85 1.95 6.30
N TYR A 63 1.91 1.84 5.37
CA TYR A 63 1.64 0.58 4.69
C TYR A 63 2.79 0.20 3.76
N ALA A 64 3.05 -1.10 3.66
CA ALA A 64 4.09 -1.67 2.84
C ALA A 64 3.73 -3.07 2.34
N VAL A 65 4.18 -3.39 1.13
CA VAL A 65 4.18 -4.76 0.60
C VAL A 65 5.55 -5.39 0.90
N PRO A 66 5.64 -6.47 1.69
CA PRO A 66 6.89 -7.17 1.95
C PRO A 66 7.59 -7.55 0.63
N GLY A 67 8.88 -7.22 0.51
CA GLY A 67 9.68 -7.50 -0.69
C GLY A 67 9.58 -6.47 -1.82
N GLU A 68 8.62 -5.54 -1.80
CA GLU A 68 8.53 -4.44 -2.78
C GLU A 68 8.95 -3.08 -2.21
N LEU A 69 9.17 -2.98 -0.90
CA LEU A 69 9.84 -1.84 -0.32
C LEU A 69 11.25 -1.76 -0.90
N GLN A 70 11.52 -0.72 -1.70
CA GLN A 70 12.87 -0.25 -1.92
C GLN A 70 13.44 0.08 -0.53
N GLN A 71 14.25 -0.82 0.01
CA GLN A 71 14.88 -0.64 1.31
C GLN A 71 15.61 0.71 1.27
N PRO A 72 15.36 1.66 2.19
CA PRO A 72 16.39 2.63 2.49
C PRO A 72 17.58 1.81 3.01
N LEU A 73 18.71 1.96 2.33
CA LEU A 73 19.99 1.30 2.59
C LEU A 73 20.16 1.06 4.10
N ARG A 74 20.25 -0.22 4.50
CA ARG A 74 20.73 -0.54 5.85
C ARG A 74 22.14 0.07 5.95
N PRO A 75 22.43 0.99 6.89
CA PRO A 75 23.82 1.27 7.19
C PRO A 75 24.43 -0.05 7.64
N GLY A 76 25.54 -0.43 7.00
CA GLY A 76 26.22 -1.69 7.26
C GLY A 76 26.42 -1.89 8.75
N ARG A 77 26.13 -3.09 9.24
CA ARG A 77 26.67 -3.53 10.52
C ARG A 77 28.19 -3.52 10.39
N ALA A 78 28.82 -2.54 11.01
CA ALA A 78 30.23 -2.62 11.40
C ALA A 78 30.36 -3.59 12.59
#